data_AF-A0A2E1FTA1-F1
#
_entry.id   AF-A0A2E1FTA1-F1
#
_cell.length_a   1.000
_cell.length_b   1.000
_cell.length_c   1.000
_cell.angle_alpha   90.00
_cell.angle_beta   90.00
_cell.angle_gamma   90.00
#
_symmetry.space_group_name_H-M   'P 1'
#
loop_
_entity.id
_entity.type
_entity.pdbx_description
1 polymer ?
#
loop_
_entity_poly.entity_id
_entity_poly.type
_entity_poly.pdbx_seq_one_letter_code
_entity_poly.pdbx_strand_id
1 'polypeptide(L)'
;MEIKNISQSTTQIRKVGITLDKNRALLKRLRQKDNINLLADRSFKWLRVKGFNFNYHTHIDSLPDGRLAVMCYEEGYVIEVDGVILLPSPSASLLA
;
A
#
# COMPACT_ATOMS: atom_id res chain seq x y z
N MET A 1 9.51 27.58 -26.50
CA MET A 1 8.55 26.50 -26.84
C MET A 1 8.78 25.37 -25.83
N GLU A 2 8.14 25.42 -24.65
CA GLU A 2 8.40 24.49 -23.51
C GLU A 2 7.13 23.98 -22.80
N ILE A 3 5.94 24.29 -23.31
CA ILE A 3 4.68 24.13 -22.57
C ILE A 3 4.22 22.65 -22.51
N LYS A 4 4.62 21.79 -23.46
CA LYS A 4 4.16 20.39 -23.53
C LYS A 4 4.74 19.48 -22.43
N ASN A 5 5.96 19.75 -21.96
CA ASN A 5 6.63 18.88 -20.98
C ASN A 5 6.06 19.05 -19.55
N ILE A 6 5.69 20.27 -19.17
CA ILE A 6 5.13 20.58 -17.85
C ILE A 6 3.71 20.00 -17.70
N SER A 7 2.89 20.05 -18.75
CA SER A 7 1.53 19.48 -18.70
C SER A 7 1.52 17.94 -18.62
N GLN A 8 2.51 17.28 -19.23
CA GLN A 8 2.65 15.82 -19.16
C GLN A 8 3.17 15.37 -17.79
N SER A 9 4.18 16.06 -17.23
CA SER A 9 4.70 15.74 -15.90
C SER A 9 3.65 15.93 -14.80
N THR A 10 2.89 17.02 -14.83
CA THR A 10 1.78 17.27 -13.90
C THR A 10 0.69 16.19 -13.99
N THR A 11 0.37 15.73 -15.21
CA THR A 11 -0.58 14.62 -15.43
C THR A 11 -0.05 13.31 -14.86
N GLN A 12 1.23 13.01 -15.04
CA GLN A 12 1.87 11.79 -14.50
C GLN A 12 1.90 11.81 -12.97
N ILE A 13 2.33 12.91 -12.36
CA ILE A 13 2.32 13.11 -10.90
C ILE A 13 0.91 12.88 -10.34
N ARG A 14 -0.11 13.46 -11.00
CA ARG A 14 -1.52 13.26 -10.61
C ARG A 14 -1.93 11.79 -10.68
N LYS A 15 -1.53 11.06 -11.74
CA LYS A 15 -1.81 9.63 -11.86
C LYS A 15 -1.14 8.81 -10.76
N VAL A 16 0.11 9.14 -10.41
CA VAL A 16 0.83 8.50 -9.28
C VAL A 16 0.07 8.72 -7.97
N GLY A 17 -0.31 9.97 -7.67
CA GLY A 17 -1.08 10.31 -6.47
C GLY A 17 -2.40 9.54 -6.39
N ILE A 18 -3.17 9.51 -7.48
CA ILE A 18 -4.43 8.74 -7.56
C ILE A 18 -4.20 7.25 -7.28
N THR A 19 -3.12 6.66 -7.79
CA THR A 19 -2.80 5.24 -7.55
C THR A 19 -2.42 5.01 -6.08
N LEU A 20 -1.59 5.87 -5.49
CA LEU A 20 -1.20 5.77 -4.09
C LEU A 20 -2.39 5.94 -3.14
N ASP A 21 -3.29 6.89 -3.42
CA ASP A 21 -4.53 7.09 -2.65
C ASP A 21 -5.45 5.86 -2.71
N LYS A 22 -5.58 5.25 -3.90
CA LYS A 22 -6.32 4.00 -4.06
C LYS A 22 -5.70 2.86 -3.27
N ASN A 23 -4.38 2.70 -3.35
CA ASN A 23 -3.65 1.68 -2.60
C ASN A 23 -3.88 1.84 -1.09
N ARG A 24 -3.67 3.05 -0.56
CA ARG A 24 -3.93 3.40 0.84
C ARG A 24 -5.37 3.07 1.26
N ALA A 25 -6.36 3.45 0.46
CA ALA A 25 -7.76 3.16 0.76
C ALA A 25 -8.08 1.66 0.76
N LEU A 26 -7.45 0.87 -0.12
CA LEU A 26 -7.63 -0.58 -0.16
C LEU A 26 -7.02 -1.29 1.06
N LEU A 27 -5.84 -0.88 1.51
CA LEU A 27 -5.23 -1.40 2.75
C LEU A 27 -6.15 -1.16 3.96
N LYS A 28 -6.69 0.07 4.10
CA LYS A 28 -7.68 0.40 5.15
C LYS A 28 -8.92 -0.50 5.11
N ARG A 29 -9.47 -0.71 3.91
CA ARG A 29 -10.66 -1.55 3.72
C ARG A 29 -10.38 -3.03 3.99
N LEU A 30 -9.21 -3.53 3.62
CA LEU A 30 -8.83 -4.91 3.89
C LEU A 30 -8.65 -5.15 5.39
N ARG A 31 -8.10 -4.18 6.14
CA ARG A 31 -8.00 -4.27 7.60
C ARG A 31 -9.35 -4.48 8.28
N GLN A 32 -10.42 -3.90 7.75
CA GLN A 32 -11.79 -4.06 8.26
C GLN A 32 -12.44 -5.41 7.88
N LYS A 33 -11.69 -6.32 7.25
CA LYS A 33 -12.17 -7.64 6.80
C LYS A 33 -11.39 -8.73 7.50
N ASP A 34 -11.71 -8.96 8.77
CA ASP A 34 -10.99 -9.89 9.67
C ASP A 34 -10.80 -11.28 9.06
N ASN A 35 -11.81 -11.83 8.38
CA ASN A 35 -11.73 -13.17 7.75
C ASN A 35 -10.77 -13.27 6.55
N ILE A 36 -10.35 -12.14 5.98
CA ILE A 36 -9.43 -12.08 4.83
C ILE A 36 -8.05 -11.64 5.30
N ASN A 37 -7.99 -10.60 6.13
CA ASN A 37 -6.75 -9.97 6.57
C ASN A 37 -5.81 -10.91 7.35
N LEU A 38 -6.36 -11.97 7.95
CA LEU A 38 -5.59 -12.97 8.70
C LEU A 38 -4.77 -13.94 7.82
N LEU A 39 -5.05 -14.01 6.52
CA LEU A 39 -4.41 -14.97 5.62
C LEU A 39 -3.70 -14.23 4.48
N ALA A 40 -2.38 -14.41 4.40
CA ALA A 40 -1.53 -13.65 3.50
C ALA A 40 -1.92 -13.84 2.03
N ASP A 41 -2.20 -15.07 1.61
CA ASP A 41 -2.63 -15.40 0.25
C ASP A 41 -3.97 -14.73 -0.13
N ARG A 42 -4.93 -14.72 0.81
CA ARG A 42 -6.25 -14.10 0.61
C ARG A 42 -6.14 -12.59 0.55
N SER A 43 -5.35 -11.99 1.42
CA SER A 43 -5.02 -10.56 1.40
C SER A 43 -4.44 -10.15 0.05
N PHE A 44 -3.43 -10.89 -0.44
CA PHE A 44 -2.82 -10.63 -1.74
C PHE A 44 -3.83 -10.74 -2.90
N LYS A 45 -4.59 -11.83 -2.96
CA LYS A 45 -5.62 -12.05 -3.98
C LYS A 45 -6.67 -10.95 -3.96
N TRP A 46 -7.15 -10.57 -2.77
CA TRP A 46 -8.16 -9.53 -2.61
C TRP A 46 -7.66 -8.17 -3.10
N LEU A 47 -6.44 -7.77 -2.70
CA LEU A 47 -5.82 -6.51 -3.14
C LEU A 47 -5.67 -6.48 -4.66
N ARG A 48 -5.14 -7.55 -5.26
CA ARG A 48 -4.97 -7.67 -6.71
C ARG A 48 -6.30 -7.53 -7.45
N VAL A 49 -7.34 -8.24 -7.01
CA VAL A 49 -8.68 -8.17 -7.63
C VAL A 49 -9.30 -6.78 -7.51
N LYS A 50 -9.01 -6.04 -6.43
CA LYS A 50 -9.51 -4.68 -6.24
C LYS A 50 -8.67 -3.60 -6.94
N GLY A 51 -7.64 -4.00 -7.68
CA GLY A 51 -6.80 -3.10 -8.46
C GLY A 51 -5.69 -2.42 -7.66
N PHE A 52 -5.27 -3.02 -6.56
CA PHE A 52 -4.06 -2.59 -5.84
C PHE A 52 -2.84 -2.76 -6.75
N ASN A 53 -1.96 -1.76 -6.79
CA ASN A 53 -0.76 -1.79 -7.59
C ASN A 53 0.49 -1.84 -6.71
N PHE A 54 1.08 -3.04 -6.57
CA PHE A 54 2.25 -3.29 -5.71
C PHE A 54 3.51 -2.52 -6.12
N ASN A 55 3.58 -2.02 -7.37
CA ASN A 55 4.70 -1.19 -7.83
C ASN A 55 4.61 0.27 -7.36
N TYR A 56 3.48 0.69 -6.78
CA TYR A 56 3.26 2.06 -6.32
C TYR A 56 3.26 2.09 -4.80
N HIS A 57 4.37 2.57 -4.25
CA HIS A 57 4.60 2.76 -2.82
C HIS A 57 5.37 4.07 -2.61
N THR A 58 5.30 4.63 -1.40
CA THR A 58 5.97 5.88 -1.04
C THR A 58 7.38 5.66 -0.53
N HIS A 59 7.58 4.61 0.26
CA HIS A 59 8.87 4.25 0.84
C HIS A 59 8.83 2.79 1.33
N ILE A 60 9.98 2.29 1.76
CA ILE A 60 10.15 0.98 2.37
C ILE A 60 10.79 1.19 3.74
N ASP A 61 10.20 0.62 4.77
CA ASP A 61 10.73 0.63 6.12
C ASP A 61 11.36 -0.73 6.46
N SER A 62 12.49 -0.71 7.16
CA SER A 62 13.09 -1.92 7.71
C SER A 62 12.50 -2.20 9.09
N LEU A 63 11.99 -3.41 9.29
CA LEU A 63 11.43 -3.84 10.57
C LEU A 63 12.52 -4.47 11.46
N PRO A 64 12.35 -4.48 12.80
CA PRO A 64 13.34 -5.05 13.73
C PRO A 64 13.63 -6.55 13.52
N ASP A 65 12.68 -7.27 12.94
CA ASP A 65 12.82 -8.70 12.60
C ASP A 65 13.52 -8.93 11.25
N GLY A 66 14.00 -7.87 10.61
CA GLY A 66 14.70 -7.92 9.32
C GLY A 66 13.76 -7.95 8.10
N ARG A 67 12.44 -7.97 8.29
CA ARG A 67 11.50 -7.88 7.18
C ARG A 67 11.41 -6.44 6.65
N LEU A 68 10.97 -6.32 5.41
CA LEU A 68 10.73 -5.03 4.77
C LEU A 68 9.24 -4.74 4.69
N ALA A 69 8.84 -3.57 5.18
CA ALA A 69 7.49 -3.06 5.06
C ALA A 69 7.38 -2.14 3.85
N VAL A 70 6.42 -2.42 2.96
CA VAL A 70 6.13 -1.59 1.80
C VAL A 70 5.00 -0.62 2.15
N MET A 71 5.28 0.68 2.05
CA MET A 71 4.41 1.72 2.60
C MET A 71 3.66 2.49 1.50
N CYS A 72 2.39 2.76 1.75
CA CYS A 72 1.50 3.65 0.98
C CYS A 72 1.01 4.74 1.94
N TYR A 73 1.82 5.79 2.12
CA TYR A 73 1.67 6.77 3.19
C TYR A 73 1.79 6.11 4.57
N GLU A 74 0.78 6.22 5.44
CA GLU A 74 0.77 5.61 6.76
C GLU A 74 0.31 4.15 6.77
N GLU A 75 -0.16 3.63 5.63
CA GLU A 75 -0.65 2.27 5.49
C GLU A 75 0.41 1.39 4.85
N GLY A 76 0.61 0.17 5.34
CA GLY A 76 1.65 -0.70 4.79
C GLY A 76 1.37 -2.19 4.94
N TYR A 77 2.22 -2.98 4.32
CA TYR A 77 2.19 -4.43 4.37
C TYR A 77 3.60 -5.01 4.30
N VAL A 78 3.76 -6.22 4.80
CA VAL A 78 4.96 -7.04 4.64
C VAL A 78 4.68 -8.11 3.61
N ILE A 79 5.68 -8.41 2.79
CA ILE A 79 5.62 -9.50 1.82
C ILE A 79 6.03 -10.79 2.52
N GLU A 80 5.20 -11.81 2.39
CA GLU A 80 5.45 -13.18 2.87
C GLU A 80 5.51 -14.14 1.69
N VAL A 81 5.92 -15.38 1.94
CA VAL A 81 6.09 -16.43 0.90
C VAL A 81 4.78 -16.66 0.12
N ASP A 82 3.64 -16.60 0.78
CA ASP A 82 2.32 -16.92 0.23
C ASP A 82 1.44 -15.69 -0.06
N GLY A 83 1.89 -14.48 0.27
CA GLY A 83 1.13 -13.26 -0.01
C GLY A 83 1.59 -12.05 0.78
N VAL A 84 0.64 -11.35 1.42
CA VAL A 84 0.94 -10.13 2.17
C VAL A 84 0.21 -10.06 3.50
N ILE A 85 0.91 -9.58 4.53
CA ILE A 85 0.34 -9.30 5.84
C ILE A 85 0.30 -7.79 6.06
N LEU A 86 -0.85 -7.25 6.44
CA LEU A 86 -0.99 -5.83 6.70
C LEU A 86 -0.24 -5.45 7.96
N LEU A 87 0.42 -4.28 7.93
CA LEU A 87 0.95 -3.70 9.15
C LEU A 87 -0.20 -3.30 10.10
N PRO A 88 0.06 -3.30 11.42
CA PRO A 88 -0.83 -2.70 12.40
C PRO A 88 -1.23 -1.28 11.99
N SER A 89 -2.44 -0.87 12.39
CA SER A 89 -2.86 0.51 12.17
C SER A 89 -1.90 1.46 12.89
N PRO A 90 -1.49 2.58 12.28
CA PRO A 90 -0.68 3.61 12.95
C PRO A 90 -1.31 4.11 14.26
N SER A 91 -2.65 4.09 14.35
CA SER A 91 -3.38 4.46 15.56
C SER A 91 -3.31 3.42 16.68
N ALA A 92 -3.00 2.16 16.36
CA ALA A 92 -2.84 1.10 17.37
C ALA A 92 -1.48 1.22 18.08
N SER A 93 -0.46 1.77 17.40
CA SER A 93 0.89 1.98 17.96
C SER A 93 0.95 3.05 19.04
N LEU A 94 -0.07 3.91 19.17
CA LEU A 94 -0.16 4.97 20.18
C LEU A 94 -0.74 4.51 21.53
N LEU A 95 -1.16 3.25 21.63
CA LEU A 95 -1.75 2.65 22.84
C LEU A 95 -0.84 1.62 23.52
N ALA A 96 0.44 1.53 23.11
CA ALA A 96 1.45 0.63 23.66
C ALA A 96 2.47 1.40 24.51
#